data_AF-A0A957QLC2-F1
#
_entry.id   AF-A0A957QLC2-F1
#
_cell.length_a   1.000
_cell.length_b   1.000
_cell.length_c   1.000
_cell.angle_alpha   90.00
_cell.angle_beta   90.00
_cell.angle_gamma   90.00
#
_symmetry.space_group_name_H-M   'P 1'
#
loop_
_entity.id
_entity.type
_entity.pdbx_description
1 polymer ?
#
loop_
_entity_poly.entity_id
_entity_poly.type
_entity_poly.pdbx_seq_one_letter_code
_entity_poly.pdbx_strand_id
1 'polypeptide(L)'
;AEASYDAWEDAELRALIEEASATIDIDARADVYTRIHQYMYENPPFIYLYYPNVFEAINSAVQNYTPRPAEDYNLKNVWLALDN
;
A
#
# COMPACT_ATOMS: atom_id res chain seq x y z
N ALA A 1 14.99 6.94 27.03
CA ALA A 1 14.82 6.17 25.79
C ALA A 1 14.60 7.20 24.69
N GLU A 2 15.48 7.21 23.69
CA GLU A 2 15.34 8.01 22.47
C GLU A 2 13.98 7.76 21.84
N ALA A 3 13.39 8.78 21.23
CA ALA A 3 12.07 8.71 20.59
C ALA A 3 12.00 7.52 19.61
N SER A 4 11.08 6.58 19.86
CA SER A 4 10.70 5.55 18.88
C SER A 4 10.21 6.23 17.60
N TYR A 5 10.28 5.55 16.45
CA TYR A 5 9.58 5.97 15.23
C TYR A 5 8.08 6.21 15.46
N ASP A 6 7.52 5.68 16.55
CA ASP A 6 6.11 5.81 16.97
C ASP A 6 5.84 6.98 17.93
N ALA A 7 6.82 7.86 18.19
CA ALA A 7 6.67 8.95 19.17
C ALA A 7 5.89 10.16 18.62
N TRP A 8 5.48 10.13 17.35
CA TRP A 8 4.71 11.20 16.71
C TRP A 8 3.20 10.97 16.90
N GLU A 9 2.50 11.98 17.41
CA GLU A 9 1.05 11.97 17.62
C GLU A 9 0.43 13.22 16.99
N ASP A 10 -0.66 13.02 16.24
CA ASP A 10 -1.43 14.07 15.59
C ASP A 10 -2.92 13.76 15.71
N ALA A 11 -3.65 14.62 16.42
CA ALA A 11 -5.06 14.41 16.71
C ALA A 11 -5.96 14.53 15.48
N GLU A 12 -5.58 15.38 14.51
CA GLU A 12 -6.34 15.60 13.29
C GLU A 12 -6.21 14.40 12.35
N LEU A 13 -4.98 13.91 12.15
CA LEU A 13 -4.75 12.69 11.39
C LEU A 13 -5.43 11.49 12.06
N ARG A 14 -5.41 11.39 13.40
CA ARG A 14 -6.10 10.32 14.12
C ARG A 14 -7.60 10.33 13.85
N ALA A 15 -8.23 11.50 13.90
CA ALA A 15 -9.66 11.65 13.61
C ALA A 15 -10.01 11.23 12.17
N LEU A 16 -9.17 11.61 11.18
CA LEU A 16 -9.35 11.20 9.79
C LEU A 16 -9.21 9.68 9.60
N ILE A 17 -8.26 9.04 10.29
CA ILE A 17 -8.08 7.58 10.27
C ILE A 17 -9.29 6.86 10.90
N GLU A 18 -9.81 7.38 12.01
CA GLU A 18 -11.03 6.87 12.65
C GLU A 18 -12.25 6.99 11.71
N GLU A 19 -12.41 8.13 11.02
CA GLU A 19 -13.45 8.34 10.00
C GLU A 19 -13.34 7.32 8.85
N ALA A 20 -12.13 7.15 8.30
CA ALA A 20 -11.88 6.20 7.21
C ALA A 20 -12.23 4.77 7.64
N SER A 21 -11.86 4.40 8.87
CA SER A 21 -12.12 3.08 9.44
C SER A 21 -13.61 2.78 9.64
N ALA A 22 -14.41 3.81 9.95
CA ALA A 22 -15.85 3.71 10.12
C ALA A 22 -16.65 3.82 8.80
N THR A 23 -16.03 4.26 7.70
CA THR A 23 -16.71 4.51 6.43
C THR A 23 -16.80 3.24 5.59
N ILE A 24 -18.01 2.70 5.45
CA ILE A 24 -18.27 1.46 4.70
C ILE A 24 -18.21 1.69 3.19
N ASP A 25 -18.86 2.75 2.71
CA ASP A 25 -18.91 3.10 1.29
C ASP A 25 -17.51 3.37 0.74
N ILE A 26 -17.18 2.74 -0.39
CA ILE A 26 -15.81 2.72 -0.90
C ILE A 26 -15.38 4.07 -1.46
N ASP A 27 -16.29 4.76 -2.14
CA ASP A 27 -16.01 6.04 -2.78
C ASP A 27 -15.90 7.13 -1.70
N ALA A 28 -16.82 7.12 -0.73
CA ALA A 28 -16.74 7.99 0.43
C ALA A 28 -15.45 7.75 1.24
N ARG A 29 -15.04 6.49 1.43
CA ARG A 29 -13.77 6.17 2.12
C ARG A 29 -12.56 6.65 1.32
N ALA A 30 -12.60 6.59 -0.01
CA ALA A 30 -11.55 7.13 -0.87
C ALA A 30 -11.41 8.66 -0.73
N ASP A 31 -12.51 9.38 -0.56
CA ASP A 31 -12.50 10.82 -0.27
C ASP A 31 -11.85 11.13 1.09
N VAL A 32 -12.07 10.28 2.11
CA VAL A 32 -11.36 10.39 3.39
C VAL A 32 -9.85 10.19 3.20
N TYR A 33 -9.44 9.15 2.46
CA TYR A 33 -8.01 8.91 2.19
C TYR A 33 -7.35 10.03 1.40
N THR A 34 -8.08 10.68 0.49
CA THR A 34 -7.57 11.86 -0.23
C THR A 34 -7.31 13.02 0.74
N ARG A 35 -8.22 13.26 1.69
CA ARG A 35 -8.02 14.27 2.75
C ARG A 35 -6.82 13.92 3.64
N ILE A 36 -6.66 12.64 4.01
CA ILE A 36 -5.48 12.16 4.76
C ILE A 36 -4.20 12.48 4.01
N HIS A 37 -4.11 12.13 2.72
CA HIS A 37 -2.90 12.39 1.92
C HIS A 37 -2.62 13.88 1.74
N GLN A 38 -3.65 14.71 1.56
CA GLN A 38 -3.49 16.17 1.49
C GLN A 38 -2.92 16.70 2.82
N TYR A 39 -3.50 16.29 3.96
CA TYR A 39 -3.03 16.70 5.28
C TYR A 39 -1.58 16.28 5.51
N MET A 40 -1.23 15.04 5.19
CA MET A 40 0.13 14.49 5.32
C MET A 40 1.13 15.11 4.34
N TYR A 41 0.68 15.69 3.23
CA TYR A 41 1.51 16.46 2.32
C TYR A 41 1.84 17.83 2.89
N GLU A 42 0.86 18.50 3.50
CA GLU A 42 1.00 19.82 4.13
C GLU A 42 1.75 19.74 5.47
N ASN A 43 1.53 18.65 6.22
CA ASN A 43 2.09 18.40 7.55
C ASN A 43 2.81 17.04 7.58
N PRO A 44 3.97 16.92 6.91
CA PRO A 44 4.64 15.64 6.75
C PRO A 44 5.16 15.08 8.09
N PRO A 45 4.70 13.89 8.53
CA PRO A 45 5.26 13.22 9.70
C PRO A 45 6.67 12.69 9.45
N PHE A 46 7.04 12.52 8.18
CA PHE A 46 8.35 12.08 7.71
C PHE A 46 8.60 12.59 6.29
N ILE A 47 9.85 12.50 5.83
CA ILE A 47 10.24 12.91 4.48
C ILE A 47 9.93 11.76 3.50
N TYR A 48 8.98 11.98 2.58
CA TYR A 48 8.69 11.05 1.48
C TYR A 48 9.82 11.07 0.44
N LEU A 49 10.47 9.93 0.19
CA LEU A 49 11.61 9.85 -0.72
C LEU A 49 11.22 9.31 -2.10
N TYR A 50 10.60 8.13 -2.15
CA TYR A 50 10.23 7.46 -3.39
C TYR A 50 9.23 6.32 -3.13
N TYR A 51 8.57 5.87 -4.18
CA TYR A 51 7.86 4.59 -4.23
C TYR A 51 8.71 3.57 -5.00
N PRO A 52 8.89 2.34 -4.50
CA PRO A 52 9.66 1.33 -5.21
C PRO A 52 8.95 0.91 -6.50
N ASN A 53 9.70 0.82 -7.59
CA ASN A 53 9.25 0.11 -8.79
C ASN A 53 9.73 -1.34 -8.67
N VAL A 54 8.79 -2.26 -8.45
CA VAL A 54 9.09 -3.68 -8.28
C VAL A 54 9.00 -4.39 -9.62
N PHE A 55 10.03 -5.14 -9.96
CA PHE A 55 10.08 -5.97 -11.18
C PHE A 55 10.27 -7.42 -10.78
N GLU A 56 9.41 -8.29 -11.31
CA GLU A 56 9.44 -9.71 -11.03
C GLU A 56 9.81 -10.47 -12.31
N ALA A 57 11.03 -10.98 -12.35
CA ALA A 57 11.49 -11.81 -13.45
C ALA A 57 10.96 -13.25 -13.27
N ILE A 58 10.37 -13.81 -14.33
CA ILE A 58 9.90 -15.19 -14.35
C ILE A 58 10.64 -16.00 -15.40
N ASN A 59 10.78 -17.30 -15.15
CA ASN A 59 11.26 -18.25 -16.14
C ASN A 59 10.23 -18.35 -17.29
N SER A 60 10.68 -18.54 -18.53
CA SER A 60 9.80 -18.66 -19.70
C SER A 60 8.82 -19.85 -19.62
N ALA A 61 9.12 -20.87 -18.83
CA ALA A 61 8.22 -21.98 -18.56
C ALA A 61 7.06 -21.58 -17.63
N VAL A 62 7.18 -20.52 -16.83
CA VAL A 62 6.11 -20.06 -15.92
C VAL A 62 4.99 -19.41 -16.72
N GLN A 63 3.80 -19.97 -16.61
CA GLN A 63 2.61 -19.51 -17.30
C GLN A 63 1.59 -18.96 -16.31
N ASN A 64 0.85 -17.95 -16.75
CA ASN A 64 -0.26 -17.33 -16.01
C ASN A 64 0.14 -16.67 -14.68
N TYR A 65 1.41 -16.33 -14.53
CA TYR A 65 1.87 -15.49 -13.43
C TYR A 65 1.55 -14.02 -13.71
N THR A 66 1.02 -13.30 -12.72
CA THR A 66 0.76 -11.85 -12.79
C THR A 66 1.16 -11.20 -11.46
N PRO A 67 2.11 -10.27 -11.45
CA PRO A 67 2.47 -9.50 -10.25
C PRO A 67 1.24 -8.84 -9.63
N ARG A 68 1.15 -8.81 -8.30
CA ARG A 68 0.04 -8.18 -7.58
C ARG A 68 0.48 -6.90 -6.89
N PRO A 69 -0.42 -5.91 -6.74
CA PRO A 69 -0.16 -4.72 -5.92
C PRO A 69 0.09 -5.01 -4.43
N ALA A 70 -0.20 -6.23 -3.97
CA ALA A 70 0.03 -6.67 -2.59
C ALA A 70 1.48 -7.11 -2.32
N GLU A 71 2.38 -6.97 -3.31
CA GLU A 71 3.81 -7.27 -3.21
C GLU A 71 4.14 -8.70 -2.76
N ASP A 72 3.23 -9.65 -3.06
CA ASP A 72 3.38 -11.06 -2.73
C ASP A 72 3.29 -11.98 -3.96
N TYR A 73 4.00 -13.10 -3.90
CA TYR A 73 4.01 -14.10 -4.98
C TYR A 73 2.74 -14.97 -4.92
N ASN A 74 1.69 -14.52 -5.61
CA ASN A 74 0.45 -15.29 -5.72
C ASN A 74 0.54 -16.36 -6.83
N LEU A 75 0.84 -17.59 -6.43
CA LEU A 75 0.98 -18.73 -7.35
C LEU A 75 -0.34 -19.46 -7.65
N LYS A 76 -1.48 -18.92 -7.22
CA LYS A 76 -2.79 -19.54 -7.50
C LYS A 76 -3.04 -19.55 -9.00
N ASN A 77 -3.32 -20.73 -9.54
CA ASN A 77 -3.50 -20.97 -10.99
C ASN A 77 -2.25 -20.64 -11.82
N VAL A 78 -1.05 -20.67 -11.24
CA VAL A 78 0.21 -20.60 -11.99
C VAL A 78 0.66 -22.02 -12.29
N TRP A 79 1.20 -22.26 -13.48
CA TRP A 79 1.71 -23.58 -13.87
C TRP A 79 2.99 -23.45 -14.70
N LEU A 80 3.66 -24.58 -14.88
CA LEU A 80 4.82 -24.70 -15.77
C LEU A 80 4.37 -25.32 -17.10
N ALA A 81 4.80 -24.75 -18.22
CA ALA A 81 4.77 -25.45 -19.49
C ALA A 81 5.71 -26.66 -19.40
N LEU A 82 5.23 -27.84 -19.79
CA LEU A 82 6.10 -29.00 -19.98
C LEU A 82 6.88 -28.76 -21.27
N ASP A 83 8.20 -29.03 -21.25
CA ASP A 83 9.02 -29.01 -22.46
C ASP A 83 8.40 -29.96 -23.51
N ASN A 84 8.26 -29.49 -24.75
CA ASN A 84 7.95 -30.36 -25.91
C ASN A 84 9.22 -31.07 -26.38
#